data_AF-M8CVS4-F1
#
_entry.id   AF-M8CVS4-F1
#
_cell.length_a   1.000
_cell.length_b   1.000
_cell.length_c   1.000
_cell.angle_alpha   90.00
_cell.angle_beta   90.00
_cell.angle_gamma   90.00
#
_symmetry.space_group_name_H-M   'P 1'
#
loop_
_entity.id
_entity.type
_entity.pdbx_description
1 polymer ?
#
loop_
_entity_poly.entity_id
_entity_poly.type
_entity_poly.pdbx_seq_one_letter_code
_entity_poly.pdbx_strand_id
1 'polypeptide(L)'
;MSKEREYYYIGKRRGTDIWEVMLKYGVLSASHFEVRFPDDPTMTLSEGREEFLGLPKISVEPWSGMKGAIAIKGEMTKEARELFLQIIETRRIKLWDFILFRDERKLLSVSDFDDRIVTENFAKEFMEKLFLTWFEPIPEPEIKSEGISRDFLEEVSQAIQEALSKLVLDLENDKN
;
A
#
# COMPACT_ATOMS: atom_id res chain seq x y z
N MET A 1 19.98 -17.04 -10.89
CA MET A 1 19.66 -15.65 -10.53
C MET A 1 18.17 -15.57 -10.26
N SER A 2 17.78 -15.50 -8.98
CA SER A 2 16.40 -15.27 -8.57
C SER A 2 15.99 -13.88 -9.09
N LYS A 3 14.93 -13.78 -9.90
CA LYS A 3 14.34 -12.49 -10.24
C LYS A 3 13.83 -11.86 -8.94
N GLU A 4 14.46 -10.80 -8.46
CA GLU A 4 13.92 -9.99 -7.37
C GLU A 4 12.50 -9.54 -7.73
N ARG A 5 11.55 -9.75 -6.82
CA ARG A 5 10.16 -9.38 -7.04
C ARG A 5 10.00 -7.89 -6.77
N GLU A 6 9.96 -7.10 -7.83
CA GLU A 6 9.80 -5.64 -7.75
C GLU A 6 8.40 -5.20 -7.27
N TYR A 7 7.39 -6.07 -7.39
CA TYR A 7 5.99 -5.76 -7.11
C TYR A 7 5.35 -6.79 -6.16
N TYR A 8 4.49 -6.29 -5.27
CA TYR A 8 3.74 -7.09 -4.31
C TYR A 8 2.24 -6.83 -4.47
N TYR A 9 1.47 -7.91 -4.46
CA TYR A 9 0.01 -7.85 -4.40
C TYR A 9 -0.44 -7.83 -2.94
N ILE A 10 -1.33 -6.90 -2.60
CA ILE A 10 -1.90 -6.78 -1.26
C ILE A 10 -3.35 -7.26 -1.31
N GLY A 11 -3.55 -8.54 -1.00
CA GLY A 11 -4.88 -9.11 -0.89
C GLY A 11 -5.65 -8.59 0.33
N LYS A 12 -6.99 -8.71 0.29
CA LYS A 12 -7.86 -8.43 1.44
C LYS A 12 -7.48 -9.38 2.59
N ARG A 13 -6.83 -8.87 3.63
CA ARG A 13 -6.61 -9.59 4.90
C ARG A 13 -7.73 -9.25 5.87
N ARG A 14 -8.30 -10.26 6.54
CA ARG A 14 -9.36 -10.06 7.54
C ARG A 14 -8.79 -9.25 8.72
N GLY A 15 -9.49 -8.20 9.14
CA GLY A 15 -9.30 -7.56 10.45
C GLY A 15 -8.34 -6.37 10.55
N THR A 16 -7.66 -5.93 9.48
CA THR A 16 -6.83 -4.70 9.52
C THR A 16 -6.89 -3.94 8.20
N ASP A 17 -7.29 -2.66 8.26
CA ASP A 17 -7.29 -1.77 7.09
C ASP A 17 -5.91 -1.11 6.86
N ILE A 18 -4.86 -1.91 6.99
CA ILE A 18 -3.48 -1.46 6.75
C ILE A 18 -3.31 -0.92 5.34
N TRP A 19 -4.13 -1.42 4.41
CA TRP A 19 -4.20 -0.92 3.05
C TRP A 19 -4.68 0.54 3.00
N GLU A 20 -5.75 0.90 3.69
CA GLU A 20 -6.21 2.29 3.70
C GLU A 20 -5.12 3.24 4.22
N VAL A 21 -4.41 2.85 5.28
CA VAL A 21 -3.29 3.62 5.83
C VAL A 21 -2.15 3.74 4.80
N MET A 22 -1.77 2.64 4.15
CA MET A 22 -0.76 2.62 3.11
C MET A 22 -1.15 3.47 1.89
N LEU A 23 -2.41 3.43 1.50
CA LEU A 23 -2.93 4.21 0.38
C LEU A 23 -2.92 5.71 0.72
N LYS A 24 -3.36 6.11 1.92
CA LYS A 24 -3.22 7.49 2.41
C LYS A 24 -1.76 7.94 2.41
N TYR A 25 -0.85 7.09 2.89
CA TYR A 25 0.58 7.37 2.84
C TYR A 25 1.09 7.53 1.39
N GLY A 26 0.62 6.71 0.46
CA GLY A 26 0.91 6.84 -0.97
C GLY A 26 0.44 8.18 -1.54
N VAL A 27 -0.78 8.62 -1.23
CA VAL A 27 -1.31 9.92 -1.66
C VAL A 27 -0.50 11.08 -1.07
N LEU A 28 -0.12 10.99 0.20
CA LEU A 28 0.65 12.03 0.89
C LEU A 28 2.11 12.10 0.41
N SER A 29 2.68 11.00 -0.06
CA SER A 29 4.06 10.94 -0.54
C SER A 29 4.20 11.10 -2.06
N ALA A 30 3.11 10.94 -2.82
CA ALA A 30 3.14 11.06 -4.27
C ALA A 30 3.48 12.49 -4.74
N SER A 31 4.19 12.53 -5.87
CA SER A 31 4.46 13.73 -6.67
C SER A 31 3.47 13.87 -7.84
N HIS A 32 2.98 12.74 -8.38
CA HIS A 32 2.12 12.69 -9.56
C HIS A 32 1.11 11.54 -9.45
N PHE A 33 0.06 11.63 -10.25
CA PHE A 33 -0.93 10.57 -10.40
C PHE A 33 -1.27 10.32 -11.87
N GLU A 34 -1.81 9.14 -12.11
CA GLU A 34 -2.53 8.78 -13.33
C GLU A 34 -3.83 8.09 -12.90
N VAL A 35 -4.97 8.57 -13.36
CA VAL A 35 -6.27 7.90 -13.19
C VAL A 35 -6.84 7.59 -14.56
N ARG A 36 -7.45 6.41 -14.71
CA ARG A 36 -7.96 5.96 -16.01
C ARG A 36 -9.44 5.73 -15.97
N PHE A 37 -10.10 6.16 -17.04
CA PHE A 37 -11.54 6.07 -17.20
C PHE A 37 -11.86 5.66 -18.64
N PRO A 38 -12.99 4.96 -18.88
CA PRO A 38 -13.57 4.96 -20.21
C PRO A 38 -13.84 6.39 -20.70
N ASP A 39 -13.73 6.59 -22.00
CA ASP A 39 -14.12 7.81 -22.70
C ASP A 39 -15.63 7.81 -22.99
N ASP A 40 -16.40 7.33 -22.02
CA ASP A 40 -17.86 7.33 -21.99
C ASP A 40 -18.29 7.62 -20.55
N PRO A 41 -18.84 8.82 -20.28
CA PRO A 41 -19.23 9.23 -18.92
C PRO A 41 -20.43 8.44 -18.39
N THR A 42 -21.15 7.69 -19.23
CA THR A 42 -22.31 6.87 -18.81
C THR A 42 -21.91 5.49 -18.30
N MET A 43 -20.65 5.08 -18.52
CA MET A 43 -20.14 3.81 -18.02
C MET A 43 -19.95 3.85 -16.51
N THR A 44 -20.28 2.74 -15.84
CA THR A 44 -20.09 2.56 -14.40
C THR A 44 -18.65 2.73 -13.94
N LEU A 45 -17.68 2.61 -14.86
CA LEU A 45 -16.24 2.71 -14.58
C LEU A 45 -15.74 4.16 -14.60
N SER A 46 -16.62 5.11 -14.92
CA SER A 46 -16.31 6.53 -15.09
C SER A 46 -16.57 7.35 -13.82
N GLU A 47 -16.82 6.69 -12.68
CA GLU A 47 -17.07 7.36 -11.41
C GLU A 47 -15.85 8.18 -10.95
N GLY A 48 -16.05 9.47 -10.64
CA GLY A 48 -14.96 10.39 -10.30
C GLY A 48 -14.32 11.10 -11.51
N ARG A 49 -14.66 10.74 -12.74
CA ARG A 49 -14.05 11.29 -13.96
C ARG A 49 -14.12 12.81 -14.03
N GLU A 50 -15.29 13.39 -13.78
CA GLU A 50 -15.50 14.83 -13.89
C GLU A 50 -14.74 15.59 -12.80
N GLU A 51 -14.66 15.02 -11.59
CA GLU A 51 -13.88 15.55 -10.48
C GLU A 51 -12.38 15.61 -10.83
N PHE A 52 -11.85 14.56 -11.48
CA PHE A 52 -10.46 14.53 -11.95
C PHE A 52 -10.20 15.45 -13.15
N LEU A 53 -11.16 15.57 -14.09
CA LEU A 53 -11.08 16.52 -15.21
C LEU A 53 -11.10 17.98 -14.75
N GLY A 54 -11.70 18.26 -13.59
CA GLY A 54 -11.74 19.59 -12.97
C GLY A 54 -10.44 19.99 -12.26
N LEU A 55 -9.47 19.09 -12.10
CA LEU A 55 -8.22 19.40 -11.39
C LEU A 55 -7.30 20.32 -12.19
N PRO A 56 -6.55 21.23 -11.53
CA PRO A 56 -5.55 22.03 -12.20
C PRO A 56 -4.34 21.17 -12.62
N LYS A 57 -3.60 21.64 -13.63
CA LYS A 57 -2.34 21.02 -14.10
C LYS A 57 -2.45 19.54 -14.48
N ILE A 58 -3.58 19.17 -15.07
CA ILE A 58 -3.75 17.85 -15.67
C ILE A 58 -3.41 17.86 -17.15
N SER A 59 -3.12 16.67 -17.65
CA SER A 59 -3.10 16.32 -19.07
C SER A 59 -3.99 15.12 -19.27
N VAL A 60 -4.68 15.08 -20.40
CA VAL A 60 -5.59 14.00 -20.77
C VAL A 60 -5.11 13.41 -22.09
N GLU A 61 -4.94 12.10 -22.13
CA GLU A 61 -4.49 11.39 -23.32
C GLU A 61 -5.24 10.07 -23.49
N PRO A 62 -5.35 9.53 -24.72
CA PRO A 62 -5.89 8.20 -24.93
C PRO A 62 -5.04 7.14 -24.20
N TRP A 63 -5.71 6.24 -23.48
CA TRP A 63 -5.04 5.12 -22.82
C TRP A 63 -5.02 3.89 -23.73
N SER A 64 -3.84 3.35 -24.00
CA SER A 64 -3.68 2.20 -24.89
C SER A 64 -4.13 0.86 -24.29
N GLY A 65 -4.39 0.81 -22.98
CA GLY A 65 -4.78 -0.43 -22.30
C GLY A 65 -6.24 -0.85 -22.50
N MET A 66 -7.11 0.09 -22.90
CA MET A 66 -8.52 -0.19 -23.20
C MET A 66 -9.00 0.72 -24.33
N LYS A 67 -9.65 0.15 -25.35
CA LYS A 67 -10.19 0.93 -26.47
C LYS A 67 -11.23 1.92 -25.96
N GLY A 68 -11.07 3.18 -26.36
CA GLY A 68 -11.98 4.26 -25.94
C GLY A 68 -11.87 4.55 -24.45
N ALA A 69 -10.67 4.45 -23.88
CA ALA A 69 -10.38 4.91 -22.53
C ALA A 69 -9.34 6.03 -22.57
N ILE A 70 -9.35 6.85 -21.54
CA ILE A 70 -8.43 7.97 -21.33
C ILE A 70 -7.62 7.76 -20.06
N ALA A 71 -6.42 8.34 -20.04
CA ALA A 71 -5.62 8.54 -18.86
C ALA A 71 -5.59 10.04 -18.54
N ILE A 72 -5.98 10.38 -17.31
CA ILE A 72 -5.84 11.72 -16.73
C ILE A 72 -4.59 11.69 -15.86
N LYS A 73 -3.57 12.45 -16.26
CA LYS A 73 -2.28 12.55 -15.58
C LYS A 73 -2.11 13.93 -14.99
N GLY A 74 -1.62 14.03 -13.77
CA GLY A 74 -1.42 15.33 -13.13
C GLY A 74 -0.39 15.33 -12.02
N GLU A 75 0.07 16.52 -11.67
CA GLU A 75 0.83 16.76 -10.44
C GLU A 75 -0.07 16.48 -9.22
N MET A 76 0.52 15.97 -8.14
CA MET A 76 -0.16 15.78 -6.86
C MET A 76 -0.26 17.13 -6.11
N THR A 77 -1.08 18.04 -6.65
CA THR A 77 -1.41 19.34 -6.05
C THR A 77 -2.19 19.19 -4.74
N LYS A 78 -2.47 20.29 -4.04
CA LYS A 78 -3.28 20.26 -2.82
C LYS A 78 -4.69 19.73 -3.11
N GLU A 79 -5.31 20.21 -4.18
CA GLU A 79 -6.66 19.83 -4.62
C GLU A 79 -6.72 18.35 -5.01
N ALA A 80 -5.71 17.85 -5.73
CA ALA A 80 -5.62 16.44 -6.09
C ALA A 80 -5.49 15.55 -4.85
N ARG A 81 -4.65 15.94 -3.88
CA ARG A 81 -4.51 15.20 -2.60
C ARG A 81 -5.81 15.18 -1.82
N GLU A 82 -6.48 16.33 -1.70
CA GLU A 82 -7.77 16.43 -1.01
C GLU A 82 -8.82 15.54 -1.67
N LEU A 83 -8.89 15.53 -3.01
CA LEU A 83 -9.79 14.64 -3.74
C LEU A 83 -9.50 13.17 -3.44
N PHE A 84 -8.25 12.72 -3.58
CA PHE A 84 -7.89 11.32 -3.28
C PHE A 84 -8.19 10.95 -1.83
N LEU A 85 -7.85 11.79 -0.86
CA LEU A 85 -8.12 11.53 0.56
C LEU A 85 -9.62 11.44 0.84
N GLN A 86 -10.41 12.35 0.28
CA GLN A 86 -11.87 12.31 0.41
C GLN A 86 -12.45 11.02 -0.20
N ILE A 87 -11.96 10.59 -1.36
CA ILE A 87 -12.38 9.34 -2.00
C ILE A 87 -12.10 8.14 -1.08
N ILE A 88 -10.90 8.09 -0.49
CA ILE A 88 -10.48 7.02 0.41
C ILE A 88 -11.35 6.99 1.67
N GLU A 89 -11.55 8.15 2.31
CA GLU A 89 -12.25 8.25 3.60
C GLU A 89 -13.76 8.07 3.48
N THR A 90 -14.36 8.63 2.45
CA THR A 90 -15.82 8.60 2.28
C THR A 90 -16.31 7.37 1.52
N ARG A 91 -15.42 6.73 0.73
CA ARG A 91 -15.73 5.63 -0.18
C ARG A 91 -16.89 5.93 -1.14
N ARG A 92 -17.15 7.22 -1.39
CA ARG A 92 -18.26 7.70 -2.22
C ARG A 92 -18.01 7.57 -3.71
N ILE A 93 -16.76 7.54 -4.11
CA ILE A 93 -16.32 7.36 -5.49
C ILE A 93 -15.50 6.08 -5.52
N LYS A 94 -15.85 5.15 -6.42
CA LYS A 94 -15.12 3.90 -6.61
C LYS A 94 -14.30 3.98 -7.90
N LEU A 95 -13.08 4.50 -7.78
CA LEU A 95 -12.16 4.57 -8.91
C LEU A 95 -11.81 3.15 -9.42
N TRP A 96 -11.95 2.93 -10.73
CA TRP A 96 -11.55 1.68 -11.36
C TRP A 96 -10.03 1.52 -11.36
N ASP A 97 -9.30 2.48 -11.94
CA ASP A 97 -7.84 2.39 -12.16
C ASP A 97 -7.16 3.69 -11.72
N PHE A 98 -6.14 3.59 -10.88
CA PHE A 98 -5.20 4.67 -10.69
C PHE A 98 -3.80 4.19 -10.30
N ILE A 99 -2.82 5.03 -10.56
CA ILE A 99 -1.42 4.83 -10.25
C ILE A 99 -0.88 6.09 -9.56
N LEU A 100 -0.11 5.90 -8.50
CA LEU A 100 0.58 6.98 -7.80
C LEU A 100 2.08 6.89 -8.05
N PHE A 101 2.71 8.05 -8.27
CA PHE A 101 4.13 8.16 -8.59
C PHE A 101 4.83 9.16 -7.68
N ARG A 102 6.09 8.89 -7.36
CA ARG A 102 7.02 9.83 -6.71
C ARG A 102 8.30 9.86 -7.51
N ASP A 103 8.71 11.05 -7.95
CA ASP A 103 9.90 11.26 -8.77
C ASP A 103 9.93 10.32 -9.98
N GLU A 104 8.81 10.27 -10.72
CA GLU A 104 8.57 9.42 -11.89
C GLU A 104 8.57 7.90 -11.63
N ARG A 105 8.78 7.47 -10.39
CA ARG A 105 8.74 6.06 -9.99
C ARG A 105 7.37 5.70 -9.45
N LYS A 106 6.84 4.56 -9.91
CA LYS A 106 5.58 4.00 -9.40
C LYS A 106 5.72 3.66 -7.91
N LEU A 107 4.77 4.11 -7.10
CA LEU A 107 4.64 3.71 -5.70
C LEU A 107 3.68 2.53 -5.58
N LEU A 108 2.47 2.74 -6.10
CA LEU A 108 1.38 1.79 -6.03
C LEU A 108 0.42 1.98 -7.22
N SER A 109 -0.41 0.97 -7.47
CA SER A 109 -1.59 1.08 -8.30
C SER A 109 -2.75 0.34 -7.68
N VAL A 110 -3.95 0.84 -7.98
CA VAL A 110 -5.21 0.12 -7.80
C VAL A 110 -5.82 -0.07 -9.17
N SER A 111 -6.18 -1.31 -9.49
CA SER A 111 -6.89 -1.68 -10.71
C SER A 111 -8.12 -2.51 -10.35
N ASP A 112 -9.08 -2.61 -11.27
CA ASP A 112 -10.36 -3.32 -11.03
C ASP A 112 -10.98 -3.01 -9.65
N PHE A 113 -10.91 -1.73 -9.26
CA PHE A 113 -11.34 -1.16 -7.99
C PHE A 113 -10.60 -1.63 -6.72
N ASP A 114 -10.06 -2.85 -6.70
CA ASP A 114 -9.60 -3.52 -5.49
C ASP A 114 -8.27 -4.27 -5.66
N ASP A 115 -7.73 -4.38 -6.87
CA ASP A 115 -6.44 -5.02 -7.13
C ASP A 115 -5.30 -4.07 -6.76
N ARG A 116 -4.72 -4.33 -5.59
CA ARG A 116 -3.75 -3.44 -4.94
C ARG A 116 -2.36 -3.96 -5.18
N ILE A 117 -1.57 -3.21 -5.93
CA ILE A 117 -0.19 -3.54 -6.27
C ILE A 117 0.72 -2.44 -5.77
N VAL A 118 1.78 -2.81 -5.05
CA VAL A 118 2.79 -1.87 -4.54
C VAL A 118 4.18 -2.27 -4.99
N THR A 119 5.08 -1.30 -5.12
CA THR A 119 6.50 -1.60 -5.35
C THR A 119 7.18 -2.03 -4.06
N GLU A 120 8.24 -2.84 -4.18
CA GLU A 120 9.06 -3.28 -3.05
C GLU A 120 9.57 -2.10 -2.23
N ASN A 121 10.11 -1.09 -2.91
CA ASN A 121 10.71 0.07 -2.28
C ASN A 121 9.67 0.86 -1.46
N PHE A 122 8.49 1.09 -2.03
CA PHE A 122 7.41 1.78 -1.32
C PHE A 122 6.91 0.97 -0.13
N ALA A 123 6.75 -0.36 -0.28
CA ALA A 123 6.33 -1.23 0.79
C ALA A 123 7.34 -1.24 1.96
N LYS A 124 8.64 -1.32 1.68
CA LYS A 124 9.71 -1.25 2.69
C LYS A 124 9.67 0.06 3.45
N GLU A 125 9.64 1.18 2.73
CA GLU A 125 9.58 2.51 3.34
C GLU A 125 8.34 2.68 4.23
N PHE A 126 7.17 2.25 3.75
CA PHE A 126 5.94 2.30 4.54
C PHE A 126 6.07 1.48 5.84
N MET A 127 6.61 0.26 5.74
CA MET A 127 6.80 -0.61 6.90
C MET A 127 7.82 -0.05 7.89
N GLU A 128 8.89 0.59 7.43
CA GLU A 128 9.85 1.30 8.28
C GLU A 128 9.18 2.45 9.05
N LYS A 129 8.35 3.25 8.37
CA LYS A 129 7.60 4.32 9.02
C LYS A 129 6.60 3.79 10.04
N LEU A 130 5.89 2.73 9.69
CA LEU A 130 4.95 2.06 10.58
C LEU A 130 5.66 1.50 11.82
N PHE A 131 6.80 0.84 11.64
CA PHE A 131 7.63 0.32 12.74
C PHE A 131 8.05 1.45 13.69
N LEU A 132 8.59 2.55 13.18
CA LEU A 132 8.97 3.70 14.01
C LEU A 132 7.80 4.39 14.72
N THR A 133 6.57 4.16 14.28
CA THR A 133 5.37 4.69 14.92
C THR A 133 4.85 3.75 16.02
N TRP A 134 5.04 2.43 15.86
CA TRP A 134 4.57 1.41 16.81
C TRP A 134 5.56 1.06 17.90
N PHE A 135 6.85 1.28 17.65
CA PHE A 135 7.92 0.91 18.57
C PHE A 135 8.65 2.16 19.05
N GLU A 136 8.68 2.35 20.36
CA GLU A 136 9.58 3.32 20.97
C GLU A 136 11.00 2.75 20.98
N PRO A 137 12.01 3.54 20.57
CA PRO A 137 13.40 3.10 20.69
C PRO A 137 13.74 2.96 22.17
N ILE A 138 13.91 1.73 22.64
CA ILE A 138 14.48 1.47 23.95
C ILE A 138 15.99 1.68 23.81
N PRO A 139 16.62 2.59 24.57
CA PRO A 139 18.08 2.71 24.56
C PRO A 139 18.69 1.36 24.90
N GLU A 140 19.83 1.03 24.27
CA GLU A 140 20.51 -0.24 24.54
C GLU A 140 20.64 -0.43 26.06
N PRO A 141 20.08 -1.51 26.62
CA PRO A 141 20.23 -1.75 28.04
C PRO A 141 21.73 -1.91 28.31
N GLU A 142 22.22 -1.30 29.38
CA GLU A 142 23.54 -1.64 29.91
C GLU A 142 23.50 -3.13 30.30
N ILE A 143 23.92 -4.01 29.40
CA ILE A 143 24.01 -5.43 29.68
C ILE A 143 25.17 -5.59 30.67
N LYS A 144 24.84 -5.60 31.96
CA LYS A 144 25.75 -6.15 32.96
C LYS A 144 25.93 -7.61 32.61
N SER A 145 27.14 -7.97 32.21
CA SER A 145 27.52 -9.35 31.88
C SER A 145 27.57 -10.20 33.14
N GLU A 146 26.42 -10.42 33.77
CA GLU A 146 26.25 -11.56 34.66
C GLU A 146 25.97 -12.75 33.74
N GLY A 147 26.90 -13.72 33.74
CA GLY A 147 26.96 -14.79 32.77
C GLY A 147 25.60 -15.44 32.54
N ILE A 148 25.14 -15.39 31.29
CA ILE A 148 23.89 -16.02 30.88
C ILE A 148 24.02 -17.52 31.18
N SER A 149 23.20 -18.02 32.11
CA SER A 149 23.18 -19.46 32.43
C SER A 149 22.72 -20.25 31.21
N ARG A 150 23.32 -21.42 31.01
CA ARG A 150 22.95 -22.35 29.94
C ARG A 150 21.47 -22.76 30.03
N ASP A 151 20.95 -22.84 31.25
CA ASP A 151 19.56 -23.18 31.56
C ASP A 151 18.59 -22.10 31.04
N PHE A 152 18.96 -20.83 31.14
CA PHE A 152 18.15 -19.72 30.60
C PHE A 152 18.09 -19.75 29.06
N LEU A 153 19.21 -20.10 28.40
CA LEU A 153 19.23 -20.23 26.94
C LEU A 153 18.38 -21.42 26.47
N GLU A 154 18.37 -22.53 27.21
CA GLU A 154 17.49 -23.67 26.93
C GLU A 154 16.01 -23.29 27.12
N GLU A 155 15.65 -22.59 28.20
CA GLU A 155 14.29 -22.09 28.42
C GLU A 155 13.81 -21.17 27.29
N VAL A 156 14.64 -20.20 26.88
CA VAL A 156 14.30 -19.27 25.79
C VAL A 156 14.18 -20.02 24.45
N SER A 157 15.10 -20.95 24.16
CA SER A 157 15.05 -21.77 22.95
C SER A 157 13.75 -22.58 22.89
N GLN A 158 13.35 -23.17 24.03
CA GLN A 158 12.14 -23.98 24.10
C GLN A 158 10.88 -23.14 23.95
N ALA A 159 10.82 -21.96 24.57
CA ALA A 159 9.71 -21.01 24.41
C ALA A 159 9.57 -20.54 22.95
N ILE A 160 10.68 -20.28 22.25
CA ILE A 160 10.66 -19.91 20.83
C ILE A 160 10.15 -21.07 19.97
N GLN A 161 10.60 -22.31 20.23
CA GLN A 161 10.12 -23.47 19.48
C GLN A 161 8.62 -23.72 19.68
N GLU A 162 8.10 -23.56 20.89
CA GLU A 162 6.67 -23.69 21.16
C GLU A 162 5.84 -22.62 20.44
N ALA A 163 6.31 -21.37 20.47
CA ALA A 163 5.64 -20.26 19.78
C ALA A 163 5.61 -20.49 18.26
N LEU A 164 6.73 -20.92 17.67
CA LEU A 164 6.81 -21.24 16.24
C LEU A 164 5.93 -22.43 15.87
N SER A 165 5.87 -23.47 16.72
CA SER A 165 5.03 -24.65 16.47
C SER A 165 3.54 -24.32 16.50
N LYS A 166 3.10 -23.48 17.46
CA LYS A 166 1.73 -22.96 17.47
C LYS A 166 1.42 -22.13 16.23
N LEU A 167 2.34 -21.25 15.84
CA LEU A 167 2.16 -20.41 14.67
C LEU A 167 2.01 -21.24 13.38
N VAL A 168 2.79 -22.31 13.23
CA VAL A 168 2.69 -23.24 12.10
C VAL A 168 1.35 -23.97 12.10
N LEU A 169 0.89 -24.48 13.25
CA LEU A 169 -0.40 -25.14 13.38
C LEU A 169 -1.57 -24.21 13.04
N ASP A 170 -1.53 -22.97 13.52
CA ASP A 170 -2.55 -21.97 13.21
C ASP A 170 -2.59 -21.64 11.71
N LEU A 171 -1.41 -21.56 11.06
CA LEU A 171 -1.30 -21.33 9.61
C LEU A 171 -1.73 -22.52 8.75
N GLU A 172 -1.66 -23.75 9.28
CA GLU A 172 -2.16 -24.96 8.61
C GLU A 172 -3.68 -25.10 8.77
N ASN A 173 -4.22 -24.73 9.93
CA ASN A 173 -5.66 -24.77 10.20
C ASN A 173 -6.44 -23.69 9.43
N ASP A 174 -5.84 -22.53 9.17
CA ASP A 174 -6.44 -21.45 8.36
C ASP A 174 -6.50 -21.75 6.84
N LYS A 175 -5.95 -22.90 6.39
CA LYS A 175 -5.95 -23.34 4.98
C LYS A 175 -7.01 -24.39 4.63
N ASN A 176 -7.78 -24.89 5.60
CA ASN A 176 -8.93 -25.79 5.42
C ASN A 176 -10.26 -25.05 5.58
#